data_AF-A0A377QY03-F1
#
_entry.id   AF-A0A377QY03-F1
#
_cell.length_a   1.000
_cell.length_b   1.000
_cell.length_c   1.000
_cell.angle_alpha   90.00
_cell.angle_beta   90.00
_cell.angle_gamma   90.00
#
_symmetry.space_group_name_H-M   'P 1'
#
loop_
_entity.id
_entity.type
_entity.pdbx_description
1 polymer ?
#
loop_
_entity_poly.entity_id
_entity_poly.type
_entity_poly.pdbx_seq_one_letter_code
_entity_poly.pdbx_strand_id
1 'polypeptide(L)'
;MKTKLPARAALVGSLSLLLAACAVTPPSAQVSMKTVRSENYGSYPKNYERQVRQYLNNTLLDPDSAKIRISPPRKVLRLYNPEAKTFPPKTPKQLEPEGYYLVCAEVNAKNTFGGYTGWQTHRYRFHKSGIMENEQNLGIYGTDFAACSSRDEIFIDTNNVGNVKVNIVP
;
A
#
# COMPACT_ATOMS: atom_id res chain seq x y z
N MET A 1 15.88 74.34 25.64
CA MET A 1 15.30 73.16 24.94
C MET A 1 15.59 73.25 23.46
N LYS A 2 16.47 72.40 22.94
CA LYS A 2 16.75 72.20 21.51
C LYS A 2 16.85 70.70 21.30
N THR A 3 15.89 70.11 20.58
CA THR A 3 15.95 68.71 20.13
C THR A 3 16.51 68.70 18.71
N LYS A 4 17.53 67.87 18.45
CA LYS A 4 17.93 67.45 17.11
C LYS A 4 18.24 65.95 17.15
N LEU A 5 17.52 65.22 16.30
CA LEU A 5 17.60 63.77 16.11
C LEU A 5 19.01 63.29 15.74
N PRO A 6 19.41 62.05 16.09
CA PRO A 6 20.63 61.45 15.62
C PRO A 6 20.49 60.96 14.17
N ALA A 7 21.55 61.25 13.42
CA ALA A 7 21.76 60.81 12.07
C ALA A 7 22.14 59.31 12.00
N ARG A 8 21.94 58.76 10.80
CA ARG A 8 22.59 57.57 10.23
C ARG A 8 21.91 56.23 10.51
N ALA A 9 20.82 56.06 9.78
CA ALA A 9 20.59 54.87 8.99
C ALA A 9 21.88 54.44 8.24
N ALA A 10 22.23 53.15 8.32
CA ALA A 10 22.78 52.33 7.22
C ALA A 10 23.57 51.14 7.79
N LEU A 11 22.92 50.14 8.40
CA LEU A 11 23.44 48.75 8.40
C LEU A 11 22.43 47.69 8.88
N VAL A 12 21.16 47.75 8.50
CA VAL A 12 20.19 46.67 8.85
C VAL A 12 19.36 46.21 7.64
N GLY A 13 19.62 46.76 6.46
CA GLY A 13 18.74 46.60 5.28
C GLY A 13 19.02 45.42 4.35
N SER A 14 19.79 44.40 4.74
CA SER A 14 20.26 43.40 3.76
C SER A 14 20.15 41.92 4.17
N LEU A 15 19.49 41.59 5.28
CA LEU A 15 19.36 40.19 5.73
C LEU A 15 17.91 39.66 5.79
N SER A 16 16.95 40.38 5.21
CA SER A 16 15.53 40.03 5.30
C SER A 16 14.93 39.46 4.00
N LEU A 17 15.74 39.24 2.96
CA LEU A 17 15.27 38.88 1.60
C LEU A 17 15.69 37.47 1.13
N LEU A 18 16.30 36.64 1.98
CA LEU A 18 16.82 35.32 1.57
C LEU A 18 16.09 34.10 2.14
N LEU A 19 14.95 34.28 2.81
CA LEU A 19 14.17 33.17 3.40
C LEU A 19 12.87 32.87 2.65
N ALA A 20 12.80 33.16 1.36
CA ALA A 20 11.87 32.45 0.48
C ALA A 20 12.40 31.02 0.22
N ALA A 21 12.47 30.23 1.29
CA ALA A 21 12.63 28.79 1.17
C ALA A 21 11.43 28.31 0.37
N CYS A 22 11.67 27.83 -0.86
CA CYS A 22 10.65 27.16 -1.65
C CYS A 22 10.12 26.00 -0.82
N ALA A 23 8.92 26.16 -0.25
CA ALA A 23 8.21 25.05 0.35
C ALA A 23 7.91 24.06 -0.79
N VAL A 24 8.76 23.04 -0.94
CA VAL A 24 8.56 21.98 -1.92
C VAL A 24 7.36 21.17 -1.46
N THR A 25 6.18 21.53 -1.95
CA THR A 25 4.97 20.75 -1.71
C THR A 25 5.10 19.43 -2.48
N PRO A 26 4.98 18.27 -1.82
CA PRO A 26 5.06 17.00 -2.52
C PRO A 26 3.97 16.92 -3.60
N PRO A 27 4.28 16.32 -4.76
CA PRO A 27 3.29 16.08 -5.80
C PRO A 27 2.10 15.31 -5.22
N SER A 28 0.88 15.66 -5.61
CA SER A 28 -0.32 14.99 -5.09
C SER A 28 -1.23 14.45 -6.17
N ALA A 29 -1.73 13.23 -5.96
CA ALA A 29 -2.77 12.59 -6.74
C ALA A 29 -4.12 12.76 -6.03
N GLN A 30 -5.18 13.00 -6.80
CA GLN A 30 -6.55 12.94 -6.29
C GLN A 30 -7.22 11.67 -6.85
N VAL A 31 -7.77 10.85 -5.97
CA VAL A 31 -8.52 9.64 -6.34
C VAL A 31 -9.91 9.75 -5.75
N SER A 32 -10.93 9.79 -6.62
CA SER A 32 -12.32 9.88 -6.17
C SER A 32 -12.85 8.53 -5.69
N MET A 33 -13.71 8.53 -4.68
CA MET A 33 -14.40 7.30 -4.25
C MET A 33 -15.29 6.71 -5.34
N LYS A 34 -15.78 7.54 -6.29
CA LYS A 34 -16.44 7.06 -7.50
C LYS A 34 -15.50 6.19 -8.33
N THR A 35 -14.27 6.65 -8.61
CA THR A 35 -13.24 5.87 -9.32
C THR A 35 -12.94 4.57 -8.60
N VAL A 36 -12.72 4.63 -7.28
CA VAL A 36 -12.46 3.46 -6.43
C VAL A 36 -13.58 2.43 -6.59
N ARG A 37 -14.84 2.83 -6.42
CA ARG A 37 -15.98 1.91 -6.51
C ARG A 37 -16.24 1.38 -7.91
N SER A 38 -15.91 2.15 -8.95
CA SER A 38 -16.12 1.76 -10.35
C SER A 38 -15.00 0.91 -10.94
N GLU A 39 -13.89 0.72 -10.22
CA GLU A 39 -12.76 -0.07 -10.70
C GLU A 39 -13.17 -1.52 -10.99
N ASN A 40 -12.51 -2.14 -11.99
CA ASN A 40 -12.73 -3.53 -12.31
C ASN A 40 -11.86 -4.45 -11.44
N TYR A 41 -12.44 -4.93 -10.34
CA TYR A 41 -11.83 -5.91 -9.44
C TYR A 41 -11.82 -7.35 -9.97
N GLY A 42 -12.46 -7.60 -11.13
CA GLY A 42 -12.72 -8.94 -11.63
C GLY A 42 -13.84 -9.67 -10.89
N SER A 43 -13.98 -10.96 -11.18
CA SER A 43 -15.00 -11.82 -10.54
C SER A 43 -14.58 -12.21 -9.13
N TYR A 44 -15.55 -12.26 -8.21
CA TYR A 44 -15.31 -12.77 -6.86
C TYR A 44 -14.76 -14.22 -6.91
N PRO A 45 -13.60 -14.51 -6.29
CA PRO A 45 -12.93 -15.79 -6.46
C PRO A 45 -13.64 -16.88 -5.65
N LYS A 46 -14.68 -17.53 -6.19
CA LYS A 46 -15.55 -18.46 -5.45
C LYS A 46 -14.83 -19.68 -4.84
N ASN A 47 -13.70 -20.09 -5.39
CA ASN A 47 -12.92 -21.25 -4.94
C ASN A 47 -11.66 -20.88 -4.15
N TYR A 48 -11.59 -19.66 -3.61
CA TYR A 48 -10.41 -19.12 -2.93
C TYR A 48 -9.88 -20.04 -1.82
N GLU A 49 -10.76 -20.57 -0.96
CA GLU A 49 -10.33 -21.45 0.14
C GLU A 49 -9.62 -22.70 -0.37
N ARG A 50 -10.15 -23.31 -1.43
CA ARG A 50 -9.54 -24.50 -2.04
C ARG A 50 -8.17 -24.18 -2.62
N GLN A 51 -8.04 -23.07 -3.35
CA GLN A 51 -6.76 -22.66 -3.96
C GLN A 51 -5.70 -22.36 -2.89
N VAL A 52 -6.07 -21.60 -1.85
CA VAL A 52 -5.16 -21.27 -0.74
C VAL A 52 -4.76 -22.52 0.04
N ARG A 53 -5.70 -23.40 0.38
CA ARG A 53 -5.40 -24.67 1.08
C ARG A 53 -4.51 -25.58 0.23
N GLN A 54 -4.77 -25.69 -1.06
CA GLN A 54 -3.95 -26.50 -1.97
C GLN A 54 -2.52 -25.96 -2.04
N TYR A 55 -2.35 -24.64 -2.14
CA TYR A 55 -1.02 -24.03 -2.11
C TYR A 55 -0.31 -24.34 -0.79
N LEU A 56 -0.96 -24.07 0.35
CA LEU A 56 -0.39 -24.33 1.67
C LEU A 56 -0.02 -25.81 1.86
N ASN A 57 -0.86 -26.74 1.40
CA ASN A 57 -0.59 -28.18 1.45
C ASN A 57 0.69 -28.56 0.69
N ASN A 58 0.98 -27.85 -0.40
CA ASN A 58 2.15 -28.12 -1.24
C ASN A 58 3.43 -27.41 -0.76
N THR A 59 3.30 -26.37 0.08
CA THR A 59 4.45 -25.53 0.47
C THR A 59 4.82 -25.60 1.94
N LEU A 60 3.89 -26.00 2.82
CA LEU A 60 4.20 -26.18 4.24
C LEU A 60 5.06 -27.44 4.42
N LEU A 61 5.97 -27.36 5.39
CA LEU A 61 6.84 -28.48 5.73
C LEU A 61 6.06 -29.68 6.29
N ASP A 62 5.10 -29.41 7.18
CA ASP A 62 4.18 -30.38 7.76
C ASP A 62 2.74 -29.89 7.55
N PRO A 63 2.16 -30.13 6.37
CA PRO A 63 0.83 -29.62 6.01
C PRO A 63 -0.29 -30.24 6.86
N ASP A 64 -0.15 -31.49 7.28
CA ASP A 64 -1.15 -32.19 8.11
C ASP A 64 -1.26 -31.59 9.51
N SER A 65 -0.19 -30.96 10.02
CA SER A 65 -0.21 -30.24 11.30
C SER A 65 -0.90 -28.87 11.26
N ALA A 66 -1.15 -28.34 10.06
CA ALA A 66 -1.44 -26.93 9.86
C ALA A 66 -2.82 -26.52 10.39
N LYS A 67 -2.84 -25.52 11.27
CA LYS A 67 -4.05 -24.81 11.67
C LYS A 67 -4.20 -23.59 10.77
N ILE A 68 -5.30 -23.54 10.01
CA ILE A 68 -5.50 -22.53 8.96
C ILE A 68 -6.84 -21.82 9.15
N ARG A 69 -6.82 -20.50 9.18
CA ARG A 69 -8.00 -19.63 9.12
C ARG A 69 -7.89 -18.76 7.87
N ILE A 70 -8.93 -18.75 7.04
CA ILE A 70 -8.92 -18.02 5.76
C ILE A 70 -10.00 -16.95 5.84
N SER A 71 -9.64 -15.70 5.55
CA SER A 71 -10.60 -14.61 5.47
C SER A 71 -11.36 -14.65 4.13
N PRO A 72 -12.60 -14.15 4.08
CA PRO A 72 -13.29 -13.97 2.82
C PRO A 72 -12.52 -12.99 1.91
N PRO A 73 -12.55 -13.19 0.59
CA PRO A 73 -11.97 -12.26 -0.38
C PRO A 73 -12.51 -10.85 -0.20
N ARG A 74 -11.60 -9.87 -0.17
CA ARG A 74 -11.94 -8.44 -0.06
C ARG A 74 -11.34 -7.64 -1.20
N LYS A 75 -11.98 -6.54 -1.56
CA LYS A 75 -11.51 -5.66 -2.62
C LYS A 75 -10.33 -4.81 -2.14
N VAL A 76 -9.30 -4.76 -2.98
CA VAL A 76 -8.16 -3.86 -2.80
C VAL A 76 -7.97 -3.07 -4.09
N LEU A 77 -7.92 -1.74 -3.97
CA LEU A 77 -7.45 -0.86 -5.00
C LEU A 77 -6.00 -0.52 -4.69
N ARG A 78 -5.06 -0.98 -5.51
CA ARG A 78 -3.66 -0.59 -5.39
C ARG A 78 -3.37 0.58 -6.30
N LEU A 79 -2.69 1.59 -5.78
CA LEU A 79 -2.07 2.62 -6.59
C LEU A 79 -0.59 2.27 -6.72
N TYR A 80 -0.11 2.09 -7.95
CA TYR A 80 1.27 1.69 -8.21
C TYR A 80 1.83 2.39 -9.43
N ASN A 81 3.16 2.43 -9.53
CA ASN A 81 3.83 2.84 -10.75
C ASN A 81 4.07 1.62 -11.66
N PRO A 82 3.45 1.52 -12.84
CA PRO A 82 3.71 0.42 -13.79
C PRO A 82 5.10 0.51 -14.43
N GLU A 83 5.72 1.68 -14.42
CA GLU A 83 7.06 1.88 -14.95
C GLU A 83 8.10 1.30 -13.97
N ALA A 84 8.43 0.01 -14.15
CA ALA A 84 9.34 -0.75 -13.29
C ALA A 84 10.76 -0.15 -13.11
N LYS A 85 11.14 0.87 -13.89
CA LYS A 85 12.48 1.51 -13.89
C LYS A 85 12.51 2.91 -13.28
N THR A 86 11.37 3.51 -12.96
CA THR A 86 11.25 4.84 -12.34
C THR A 86 10.72 4.67 -10.92
N PHE A 87 11.56 4.12 -10.06
CA PHE A 87 11.21 3.92 -8.65
C PHE A 87 11.84 5.01 -7.77
N PRO A 88 11.06 5.64 -6.87
CA PRO A 88 9.59 5.69 -6.77
C PRO A 88 8.94 6.61 -7.84
N PRO A 89 7.59 6.58 -8.03
CA PRO A 89 6.93 7.55 -8.91
C PRO A 89 7.29 8.98 -8.48
N LYS A 90 7.64 9.80 -9.47
CA LYS A 90 8.03 11.21 -9.26
C LYS A 90 6.85 12.14 -9.40
N THR A 91 5.81 11.73 -10.13
CA THR A 91 4.64 12.55 -10.39
C THR A 91 3.34 11.77 -10.22
N PRO A 92 2.21 12.44 -9.97
CA PRO A 92 0.92 11.78 -9.80
C PRO A 92 0.45 11.01 -11.03
N LYS A 93 0.88 11.44 -12.23
CA LYS A 93 0.51 10.85 -13.52
C LYS A 93 1.10 9.46 -13.75
N GLN A 94 2.10 9.08 -12.96
CA GLN A 94 2.73 7.76 -13.02
C GLN A 94 2.03 6.73 -12.13
N LEU A 95 0.98 7.12 -11.40
CA LEU A 95 0.19 6.17 -10.62
C LEU A 95 -0.95 5.63 -11.45
N GLU A 96 -1.03 4.30 -11.55
CA GLU A 96 -2.16 3.60 -12.11
C GLU A 96 -2.94 2.84 -11.02
N PRO A 97 -4.28 2.81 -11.10
CA PRO A 97 -5.09 1.96 -10.25
C PRO A 97 -5.08 0.51 -10.73
N GLU A 98 -5.00 -0.43 -9.79
CA GLU A 98 -5.17 -1.85 -10.02
C GLU A 98 -6.15 -2.43 -8.99
N GLY A 99 -7.32 -2.87 -9.46
CA GLY A 99 -8.31 -3.57 -8.64
C GLY A 99 -8.08 -5.08 -8.61
N TYR A 100 -8.09 -5.68 -7.44
CA TYR A 100 -8.06 -7.14 -7.25
C TYR A 100 -8.75 -7.57 -5.95
N TYR A 101 -8.92 -8.88 -5.77
CA TYR A 101 -9.32 -9.45 -4.49
C TYR A 101 -8.10 -9.91 -3.69
N LEU A 102 -8.08 -9.61 -2.40
CA LEU A 102 -7.11 -10.12 -1.45
C LEU A 102 -7.78 -11.13 -0.52
N VAL A 103 -7.11 -12.25 -0.30
CA VAL A 103 -7.47 -13.25 0.71
C VAL A 103 -6.29 -13.36 1.67
N CYS A 104 -6.56 -13.33 2.97
CA CYS A 104 -5.55 -13.50 3.99
C CYS A 104 -5.76 -14.84 4.70
N ALA A 105 -4.68 -15.57 4.93
CA ALA A 105 -4.70 -16.80 5.72
C ALA A 105 -3.81 -16.65 6.95
N GLU A 106 -4.37 -16.90 8.13
CA GLU A 106 -3.57 -17.14 9.33
C GLU A 106 -3.19 -18.62 9.37
N VAL A 107 -1.90 -18.91 9.44
CA VAL A 107 -1.35 -20.26 9.41
C VAL A 107 -0.46 -20.49 10.61
N ASN A 108 -0.63 -21.62 11.27
CA ASN A 108 0.27 -22.11 12.32
C ASN A 108 0.53 -23.59 12.09
N ALA A 109 1.76 -23.94 11.74
CA ALA A 109 2.18 -25.29 11.39
C ALA A 109 3.46 -25.67 12.15
N LYS A 110 3.80 -26.95 12.17
CA LYS A 110 5.03 -27.43 12.80
C LYS A 110 6.27 -27.17 11.93
N ASN A 111 7.40 -26.91 12.59
CA ASN A 111 8.72 -26.86 11.96
C ASN A 111 9.38 -28.25 11.96
N THR A 112 10.62 -28.33 11.47
CA THR A 112 11.42 -29.58 11.40
C THR A 112 11.67 -30.24 12.75
N PHE A 113 11.55 -29.50 13.85
CA PHE A 113 11.73 -29.98 15.22
C PHE A 113 10.40 -30.41 15.88
N GLY A 114 9.29 -30.40 15.12
CA GLY A 114 7.97 -30.83 15.58
C GLY A 114 7.20 -29.79 16.41
N GLY A 115 7.76 -28.60 16.64
CA GLY A 115 7.14 -27.49 17.35
C GLY A 115 6.38 -26.55 16.42
N TYR A 116 5.28 -25.97 16.90
CA TYR A 116 4.52 -24.94 16.16
C TYR A 116 5.31 -23.64 16.02
N THR A 117 5.27 -23.02 14.84
CA THR A 117 5.97 -21.76 14.54
C THR A 117 5.27 -20.51 15.06
N GLY A 118 4.02 -20.64 15.52
CA GLY A 118 3.16 -19.50 15.84
C GLY A 118 2.31 -19.08 14.65
N TRP A 119 1.30 -18.23 14.90
CA TRP A 119 0.40 -17.73 13.87
C TRP A 119 1.12 -16.72 12.96
N GLN A 120 1.10 -16.99 11.67
CA GLN A 120 1.65 -16.13 10.63
C GLN A 120 0.55 -15.77 9.63
N THR A 121 0.50 -14.51 9.20
CA THR A 121 -0.45 -14.06 8.17
C THR A 121 0.21 -14.16 6.81
N HIS A 122 -0.48 -14.78 5.86
CA HIS A 122 -0.08 -14.86 4.45
C HIS A 122 -1.16 -14.21 3.58
N ARG A 123 -0.75 -13.41 2.60
CA ARG A 123 -1.63 -12.73 1.66
C ARG A 123 -1.63 -13.47 0.32
N TYR A 124 -2.81 -13.57 -0.28
CA TYR A 124 -3.03 -14.17 -1.59
C TYR A 124 -3.83 -13.20 -2.45
N ARG A 125 -3.21 -12.72 -3.53
CA ARG A 125 -3.83 -11.79 -4.48
C ARG A 125 -4.51 -12.60 -5.59
N PHE A 126 -5.79 -12.36 -5.81
CA PHE A 126 -6.56 -12.92 -6.91
C PHE A 126 -6.75 -11.85 -7.97
N HIS A 127 -6.01 -12.01 -9.06
CA HIS A 127 -6.06 -11.12 -10.22
C HIS A 127 -7.40 -11.23 -10.94
N LYS A 128 -7.74 -10.20 -11.72
CA LYS A 128 -8.95 -10.18 -12.57
C LYS A 128 -9.04 -11.35 -13.55
N SER A 129 -7.90 -11.96 -13.91
CA SER A 129 -7.82 -13.17 -14.74
C SER A 129 -8.24 -14.46 -13.99
N GLY A 130 -8.45 -14.40 -12.67
CA GLY A 130 -8.70 -15.55 -11.81
C GLY A 130 -7.42 -16.24 -11.31
N ILE A 131 -6.24 -15.76 -11.71
CA ILE A 131 -4.95 -16.28 -11.25
C ILE A 131 -4.69 -15.83 -9.81
N MET A 132 -4.33 -16.78 -8.94
CA MET A 132 -3.88 -16.53 -7.58
C MET A 132 -2.36 -16.34 -7.54
N GLU A 133 -1.93 -15.21 -7.02
CA GLU A 133 -0.55 -14.89 -6.67
C GLU A 133 -0.37 -15.04 -5.14
N ASN A 134 0.68 -15.75 -4.71
CA ASN A 134 0.94 -16.06 -3.31
C ASN A 134 1.88 -15.06 -2.64
N GLU A 135 1.97 -15.13 -1.31
CA GLU A 135 2.79 -14.25 -0.46
C GLU A 135 4.24 -14.09 -0.94
N GLN A 136 4.89 -15.17 -1.41
CA GLN A 136 6.29 -15.12 -1.86
C GLN A 136 6.43 -14.33 -3.16
N ASN A 137 5.41 -14.34 -4.01
CA ASN A 137 5.42 -13.67 -5.32
C ASN A 137 4.95 -12.22 -5.26
N LEU A 138 4.36 -11.76 -4.15
CA LEU A 138 3.96 -10.36 -3.98
C LEU A 138 5.15 -9.38 -4.02
N GLY A 139 6.36 -9.87 -3.69
CA GLY A 139 7.60 -9.10 -3.73
C GLY A 139 7.64 -7.92 -2.74
N ILE A 140 8.65 -7.05 -2.91
CA ILE A 140 8.87 -5.86 -2.06
C ILE A 140 7.68 -4.88 -2.13
N TYR A 141 6.91 -4.95 -3.21
CA TYR A 141 5.76 -4.07 -3.47
C TYR A 141 4.41 -4.77 -3.25
N GLY A 142 4.39 -5.79 -2.39
CA GLY A 142 3.18 -6.48 -2.00
C GLY A 142 2.13 -5.57 -1.35
N THR A 143 0.90 -6.05 -1.33
CA THR A 143 -0.24 -5.36 -0.73
C THR A 143 -0.06 -5.21 0.77
N ASP A 144 -0.19 -4.02 1.35
CA ASP A 144 -0.01 -3.81 2.80
C ASP A 144 -0.75 -4.85 3.67
N PHE A 145 -0.09 -5.36 4.72
CA PHE A 145 -0.72 -6.27 5.71
C PHE A 145 -1.91 -5.64 6.44
N ALA A 146 -1.98 -4.31 6.54
CA ALA A 146 -3.15 -3.60 7.04
C ALA A 146 -4.43 -3.95 6.24
N ALA A 147 -4.29 -4.41 4.99
CA ALA A 147 -5.41 -4.92 4.22
C ALA A 147 -6.05 -6.16 4.86
N CYS A 148 -5.33 -6.97 5.65
CA CYS A 148 -5.92 -8.17 6.27
C CYS A 148 -6.83 -7.84 7.46
N SER A 149 -6.66 -6.67 8.09
CA SER A 149 -7.42 -6.26 9.28
C SER A 149 -8.34 -5.04 9.03
N SER A 150 -8.21 -4.39 7.87
CA SER A 150 -9.06 -3.26 7.47
C SER A 150 -10.54 -3.64 7.43
N ARG A 151 -11.37 -2.73 7.94
CA ARG A 151 -12.85 -2.82 7.94
C ARG A 151 -13.47 -2.03 6.78
N ASP A 152 -12.64 -1.45 5.92
CA ASP A 152 -13.11 -0.66 4.79
C ASP A 152 -13.75 -1.59 3.74
N GLU A 153 -14.79 -1.09 3.08
CA GLU A 153 -15.45 -1.79 1.96
C GLU A 153 -14.43 -2.14 0.86
N ILE A 154 -13.54 -1.19 0.56
CA ILE A 154 -12.44 -1.32 -0.37
C ILE A 154 -11.21 -0.75 0.33
N PHE A 155 -10.16 -1.54 0.44
CA PHE A 155 -8.89 -1.02 0.95
C PHE A 155 -8.10 -0.36 -0.16
N ILE A 156 -7.69 0.88 0.06
CA ILE A 156 -6.89 1.64 -0.89
C ILE A 156 -5.44 1.50 -0.46
N ASP A 157 -4.69 0.67 -1.18
CA ASP A 157 -3.29 0.41 -0.93
C ASP A 157 -2.43 1.48 -1.59
N THR A 158 -1.86 2.34 -0.75
CA THR A 158 -0.93 3.40 -1.14
C THR A 158 0.50 3.11 -0.67
N ASN A 159 0.83 1.88 -0.26
CA ASN A 159 2.14 1.57 0.33
C ASN A 159 3.32 1.85 -0.63
N ASN A 160 3.07 1.82 -1.93
CA ASN A 160 4.11 1.86 -2.97
C ASN A 160 4.10 3.16 -3.81
N VAL A 161 3.53 4.26 -3.29
CA VAL A 161 3.40 5.54 -4.02
C VAL A 161 4.55 6.53 -3.78
N GLY A 162 5.53 6.16 -2.96
CA GLY A 162 6.71 6.98 -2.67
C GLY A 162 6.36 8.37 -2.12
N ASN A 163 6.89 9.43 -2.74
CA ASN A 163 6.68 10.82 -2.31
C ASN A 163 5.39 11.44 -2.88
N VAL A 164 4.62 10.70 -3.67
CA VAL A 164 3.35 11.20 -4.20
C VAL A 164 2.29 11.09 -3.10
N LYS A 165 1.79 12.24 -2.64
CA LYS A 165 0.67 12.27 -1.68
C LYS A 165 -0.61 11.84 -2.39
N VAL A 166 -1.28 10.81 -1.89
CA VAL A 166 -2.60 10.41 -2.41
C VAL A 166 -3.68 11.01 -1.52
N ASN A 167 -4.55 11.83 -2.12
CA ASN A 167 -5.74 12.36 -1.45
C ASN A 167 -6.98 11.62 -1.98
N ILE A 168 -7.67 10.92 -1.09
CA ILE A 168 -8.96 10.30 -1.41
C ILE A 168 -10.05 11.35 -1.23
N VAL A 169 -10.80 11.60 -2.30
CA VAL A 169 -11.87 12.61 -2.33
C VAL A 169 -13.23 11.92 -2.49
N PRO A 170 -14.31 12.49 -1.93
CA PRO A 170 -15.67 11.92 -2.05
C PRO A 170 -16.11 11.64 -3.50
#